data_AF-A0A5P6P428-F1
#
_entry.id   AF-A0A5P6P428-F1
#
_cell.length_a   1.000
_cell.length_b   1.000
_cell.length_c   1.000
_cell.angle_alpha   90.00
_cell.angle_beta   90.00
_cell.angle_gamma   90.00
#
_symmetry.space_group_name_H-M   'P 1'
#
loop_
_entity.id
_entity.type
_entity.pdbx_description
1 polymer ?
#
loop_
_entity_poly.entity_id
_entity_poly.type
_entity_poly.pdbx_seq_one_letter_code
_entity_poly.pdbx_strand_id
1 'polypeptide(L)'
;MSGGTSPRYQTAQAGTFEPSPLRDLVPTLLIAVATIGFVPVLHVASPVLSLTVEVLVAIAIVLAVPTYAPLIAIFVLFFQNLFVSILSPLVSIPSDLDFIKGYNFLVCSVMWLTTFGLYVFGQRNQSAEIVRLMRWGVVTLAVVGLYFAIGFVQDGQPASVYLRNIVLPLFLFQLSLLTAATFEVRATPFLVTLAVVLIICGYVEFAFRDVWLAVTNGYTFWGFDELKATHSGVWEAQMRATGDVPVDLKDRFSFDFLNTPLLEGFGLSKILRIHGPNMSAISFGYGIAFFGLFLFSVGRPFLALAALPLLILCSVKGALITVLFVIAAWISTRLLGAVVTLVLGLLALMVFAVVAIRVGLQIGDYHVIGLMGGLNGFLEKPFGRGLGIGGNLSDSYFSIDWSAAQAAGTIDGAAESAIGVLIYQMGIAALVPLGFYFAMALKAWRLYASSGFLTQGLAGFGVMVVLLNGLFQEEALFAPPALGLMLSLTGLVIGSQIRMQTVVVRDAAVEQLTHYQAAT
;
A
#
# COMPACT_ATOMS: atom_id res chain seq x y z
N MET A 1 31.79 38.41 17.72
CA MET A 1 32.12 39.38 16.67
C MET A 1 32.38 38.57 15.41
N SER A 2 31.71 38.65 14.25
CA SER A 2 30.61 39.42 13.67
C SER A 2 29.49 38.43 13.26
N GLY A 3 28.18 38.70 13.37
CA GLY A 3 27.47 39.90 12.95
C GLY A 3 26.98 39.81 11.49
N GLY A 4 26.51 38.65 11.03
CA GLY A 4 25.97 38.46 9.68
C GLY A 4 24.44 38.48 9.67
N THR A 5 23.88 39.62 9.27
CA THR A 5 22.44 39.85 9.05
C THR A 5 21.90 39.02 7.89
N SER A 6 20.93 38.15 8.18
CA SER A 6 20.15 37.44 7.16
C SER A 6 19.25 38.42 6.39
N PRO A 7 19.13 38.33 5.05
CA PRO A 7 18.20 39.17 4.31
C PRO A 7 16.77 38.72 4.60
N ARG A 8 15.99 39.59 5.26
CA ARG A 8 14.54 39.50 5.34
C ARG A 8 13.98 39.78 3.95
N TYR A 9 13.58 38.75 3.22
CA TYR A 9 12.64 38.90 2.12
C TYR A 9 11.27 39.25 2.70
N GLN A 10 10.93 40.53 2.71
CA GLN A 10 9.54 40.99 2.82
C GLN A 10 8.89 40.84 1.44
N THR A 11 8.25 39.70 1.20
CA THR A 11 7.25 39.60 0.13
C THR A 11 6.01 40.37 0.58
N ALA A 12 5.71 41.46 -0.11
CA ALA A 12 4.44 42.17 0.01
C ALA A 12 3.29 41.20 -0.29
N GLN A 13 2.52 40.82 0.74
CA GLN A 13 1.27 40.09 0.60
C GLN A 13 0.21 41.05 0.04
N ALA A 14 0.02 41.01 -1.28
CA ALA A 14 -1.28 41.37 -1.84
C ALA A 14 -2.25 40.26 -1.43
N GLY A 15 -3.32 40.63 -0.71
CA GLY A 15 -4.32 39.71 -0.18
C GLY A 15 -5.07 38.99 -1.30
N THR A 16 -4.59 37.81 -1.67
CA THR A 16 -5.42 36.78 -2.29
C THR A 16 -5.94 35.91 -1.17
N PHE A 17 -7.27 35.87 -0.99
CA PHE A 17 -7.92 34.93 -0.08
C PHE A 17 -7.43 33.52 -0.42
N GLU A 18 -6.62 32.90 0.44
CA GLU A 18 -6.29 31.49 0.28
C GLU A 18 -7.61 30.70 0.30
N PRO A 19 -7.90 29.90 -0.75
CA PRO A 19 -9.13 29.12 -0.78
C PRO A 19 -9.15 28.16 0.41
N SER A 20 -10.25 28.22 1.18
CA SER A 20 -10.38 27.47 2.43
C SER A 20 -10.16 25.97 2.18
N PRO A 21 -9.48 25.25 3.08
CA PRO A 21 -9.26 23.80 2.93
C PRO A 21 -10.54 22.97 2.76
N LEU A 22 -11.68 23.50 3.24
CA LEU A 22 -12.99 22.86 3.13
C LEU A 22 -13.51 22.83 1.68
N ARG A 23 -13.11 23.79 0.84
CA ARG A 23 -13.59 23.92 -0.54
C ARG A 23 -13.19 22.73 -1.41
N ASP A 24 -12.00 22.16 -1.18
CA ASP A 24 -11.48 21.03 -1.95
C ASP A 24 -11.80 19.69 -1.26
N LEU A 25 -11.85 19.68 0.08
CA LEU A 25 -12.07 18.48 0.89
C LEU A 25 -13.45 17.86 0.65
N VAL A 26 -14.53 18.66 0.76
CA VAL A 26 -15.90 18.14 0.69
C VAL A 26 -16.21 17.52 -0.68
N PRO A 27 -15.93 18.18 -1.83
CA PRO A 27 -16.13 17.55 -3.13
C PRO A 27 -15.31 16.27 -3.31
N THR A 28 -14.04 16.26 -2.89
CA THR A 28 -13.19 15.07 -3.00
C THR A 28 -13.79 13.88 -2.23
N LEU A 29 -14.25 14.10 -1.00
CA LEU A 29 -14.86 13.05 -0.19
C LEU A 29 -16.19 12.56 -0.76
N LEU A 30 -17.04 13.47 -1.22
CA LEU A 30 -18.33 13.12 -1.84
C LEU A 30 -18.13 12.27 -3.11
N ILE A 31 -17.19 12.67 -3.97
CA ILE A 31 -16.85 11.90 -5.17
C ILE A 31 -16.30 10.53 -4.76
N ALA A 32 -15.35 10.47 -3.81
CA ALA A 32 -14.76 9.22 -3.37
C ALA A 32 -15.79 8.23 -2.78
N VAL A 33 -16.73 8.73 -1.98
CA VAL A 33 -17.85 7.93 -1.44
C VAL A 33 -18.77 7.48 -2.56
N ALA A 34 -19.15 8.36 -3.48
CA ALA A 34 -20.04 8.03 -4.59
C ALA A 34 -19.43 6.97 -5.52
N THR A 35 -18.12 7.01 -5.75
CA THR A 35 -17.39 6.04 -6.59
C THR A 35 -17.50 4.61 -6.08
N ILE A 36 -17.62 4.36 -4.77
CA ILE A 36 -17.64 2.99 -4.24
C ILE A 36 -18.95 2.62 -3.55
N GLY A 37 -19.72 3.60 -3.10
CA GLY A 37 -20.95 3.38 -2.33
C GLY A 37 -22.06 2.73 -3.14
N PHE A 38 -22.14 3.02 -4.44
CA PHE A 38 -23.17 2.48 -5.32
C PHE A 38 -22.73 1.19 -6.04
N VAL A 39 -21.45 0.81 -5.95
CA VAL A 39 -20.89 -0.33 -6.70
C VAL A 39 -21.64 -1.64 -6.41
N PRO A 40 -21.86 -2.06 -5.15
CA PRO A 40 -22.54 -3.33 -4.90
C PRO A 40 -23.99 -3.33 -5.40
N VAL A 41 -24.70 -2.21 -5.27
CA VAL A 41 -26.09 -2.06 -5.76
C VAL A 41 -26.14 -2.16 -7.28
N LEU A 42 -25.25 -1.47 -7.98
CA LEU A 42 -25.15 -1.53 -9.44
C LEU A 42 -24.78 -2.93 -9.90
N HIS A 43 -23.88 -3.63 -9.18
CA HIS A 43 -23.44 -4.97 -9.55
C HIS A 43 -24.58 -5.98 -9.43
N VAL A 44 -25.33 -5.94 -8.32
CA VAL A 44 -26.51 -6.79 -8.11
C VAL A 44 -27.58 -6.53 -9.17
N ALA A 45 -27.74 -5.27 -9.61
CA ALA A 45 -28.66 -4.95 -10.71
C ALA A 45 -28.16 -5.47 -12.07
N SER A 46 -26.88 -5.28 -12.37
CA SER A 46 -26.20 -5.84 -13.55
C SER A 46 -24.68 -5.64 -13.44
N PRO A 47 -23.87 -6.71 -13.49
CA PRO A 47 -22.41 -6.60 -13.49
C PRO A 47 -21.88 -5.73 -14.64
N VAL A 48 -22.50 -5.82 -15.82
CA VAL A 48 -22.11 -5.02 -17.01
C VAL A 48 -22.40 -3.53 -16.79
N LEU A 49 -23.55 -3.20 -16.18
CA LEU A 49 -23.88 -1.82 -15.84
C LEU A 49 -22.87 -1.26 -14.85
N SER A 50 -22.59 -1.99 -13.77
CA SER A 50 -21.61 -1.57 -12.76
C SER A 50 -20.22 -1.35 -13.36
N LEU A 51 -19.72 -2.28 -14.19
CA LEU A 51 -18.47 -2.10 -14.92
C LEU A 51 -18.46 -0.83 -15.78
N THR A 52 -19.52 -0.60 -16.55
CA THR A 52 -19.64 0.56 -17.44
C THR A 52 -19.64 1.86 -16.65
N VAL A 53 -20.42 1.94 -15.58
CA VAL A 53 -20.50 3.13 -14.72
C VAL A 53 -19.16 3.40 -14.05
N GLU A 54 -18.51 2.39 -13.47
CA GLU A 54 -17.22 2.57 -12.80
C GLU A 54 -16.11 3.02 -13.76
N VAL A 55 -16.08 2.50 -14.98
CA VAL A 55 -15.15 2.96 -16.02
C VAL A 55 -15.40 4.43 -16.36
N LEU A 56 -16.66 4.82 -16.57
CA LEU A 56 -17.01 6.21 -16.89
C LEU A 56 -16.70 7.16 -15.74
N VAL A 57 -16.99 6.77 -14.50
CA VAL A 57 -16.70 7.55 -13.29
C VAL A 57 -15.19 7.74 -13.13
N ALA A 58 -14.40 6.67 -13.27
CA ALA A 58 -12.94 6.75 -13.17
C ALA A 58 -12.32 7.65 -14.26
N ILE A 59 -12.82 7.57 -15.51
CA ILE A 59 -12.42 8.48 -16.59
C ILE A 59 -12.80 9.93 -16.23
N ALA A 60 -14.04 10.15 -15.78
CA ALA A 60 -14.55 11.47 -15.44
C ALA A 60 -13.74 12.12 -14.31
N ILE A 61 -13.32 11.36 -13.30
CA ILE A 61 -12.45 11.85 -12.22
C ILE A 61 -11.14 12.43 -12.80
N VAL A 62 -10.48 11.70 -13.70
CA VAL A 62 -9.19 12.13 -14.27
C VAL A 62 -9.33 13.33 -15.22
N LEU A 63 -10.44 13.41 -15.95
CA LEU A 63 -10.69 14.49 -16.91
C LEU A 63 -11.21 15.78 -16.25
N ALA A 64 -12.17 15.66 -15.32
CA ALA A 64 -12.84 16.79 -14.71
C ALA A 64 -12.13 17.32 -13.45
N VAL A 65 -11.56 16.42 -12.63
CA VAL A 65 -10.95 16.75 -11.35
C VAL A 65 -9.62 16.00 -11.12
N PRO A 66 -8.63 16.16 -12.03
CA PRO A 66 -7.40 15.36 -12.00
C PRO A 66 -6.63 15.43 -10.67
N THR A 67 -6.68 16.57 -9.98
CA THR A 67 -6.01 16.78 -8.68
C THR A 67 -6.56 15.88 -7.57
N TYR A 68 -7.79 15.37 -7.70
CA TYR A 68 -8.43 14.51 -6.72
C TYR A 68 -8.15 13.02 -6.96
N ALA A 69 -7.74 12.64 -8.17
CA ALA A 69 -7.62 11.23 -8.55
C ALA A 69 -6.72 10.39 -7.62
N PRO A 70 -5.51 10.83 -7.21
CA PRO A 70 -4.69 10.06 -6.27
C PRO A 70 -5.35 9.90 -4.88
N LEU A 71 -6.06 10.92 -4.42
CA LEU A 71 -6.72 10.94 -3.11
C LEU A 71 -7.95 10.02 -3.10
N ILE A 72 -8.74 10.05 -4.17
CA ILE A 72 -9.87 9.14 -4.38
C ILE A 72 -9.37 7.70 -4.46
N ALA A 73 -8.28 7.44 -5.19
CA ALA A 73 -7.67 6.10 -5.24
C ALA A 73 -7.31 5.58 -3.84
N ILE A 74 -6.64 6.40 -3.02
CA ILE A 74 -6.32 6.05 -1.63
C ILE A 74 -7.59 5.72 -0.84
N PHE A 75 -8.64 6.53 -0.96
CA PHE A 75 -9.91 6.31 -0.26
C PHE A 75 -10.58 4.99 -0.65
N VAL A 76 -10.65 4.71 -1.95
CA VAL A 76 -11.22 3.47 -2.52
C VAL A 76 -10.56 2.23 -1.91
N LEU A 77 -9.23 2.25 -1.77
CA LEU A 77 -8.46 1.11 -1.22
C LEU A 77 -8.77 0.82 0.25
N PHE A 78 -9.23 1.80 1.03
CA PHE A 78 -9.60 1.61 2.43
C PHE A 78 -11.07 1.26 2.64
N PHE A 79 -11.97 1.88 1.88
CA PHE A 79 -13.40 1.83 2.21
C PHE A 79 -14.21 0.93 1.31
N GLN A 80 -13.68 0.44 0.18
CA GLN A 80 -14.50 -0.41 -0.69
C GLN A 80 -15.04 -1.63 0.05
N ASN A 81 -14.20 -2.34 0.80
CA ASN A 81 -14.66 -3.51 1.54
C ASN A 81 -15.67 -3.15 2.64
N LEU A 82 -15.66 -1.93 3.18
CA LEU A 82 -16.69 -1.45 4.10
C LEU A 82 -18.05 -1.38 3.40
N PHE A 83 -18.12 -0.75 2.23
CA PHE A 83 -19.37 -0.66 1.47
C PHE A 83 -19.84 -2.03 0.98
N VAL A 84 -18.91 -2.88 0.53
CA VAL A 84 -19.22 -4.27 0.18
C VAL A 84 -19.76 -5.04 1.37
N SER A 85 -19.18 -4.86 2.56
CA SER A 85 -19.67 -5.48 3.79
C SER A 85 -21.05 -4.96 4.16
N ILE A 86 -21.26 -3.64 4.22
CA ILE A 86 -22.57 -3.04 4.55
C ILE A 86 -23.67 -3.56 3.61
N LEU A 87 -23.35 -3.73 2.33
CA LEU A 87 -24.29 -4.18 1.30
C LEU A 87 -24.23 -5.69 1.03
N SER A 88 -23.45 -6.45 1.78
CA SER A 88 -23.27 -7.88 1.56
C SER A 88 -24.58 -8.69 1.68
N PRO A 89 -25.61 -8.30 2.46
CA PRO A 89 -26.90 -9.00 2.44
C PRO A 89 -27.62 -8.96 1.09
N LEU A 90 -27.24 -8.05 0.19
CA LEU A 90 -27.78 -7.99 -1.19
C LEU A 90 -27.11 -8.99 -2.12
N VAL A 91 -25.95 -9.53 -1.74
CA VAL A 91 -25.16 -10.47 -2.54
C VAL A 91 -25.50 -11.88 -2.11
N SER A 92 -26.02 -12.70 -3.03
CA SER A 92 -26.43 -14.08 -2.73
C SER A 92 -25.36 -15.12 -3.10
N ILE A 93 -24.42 -14.79 -3.98
CA ILE A 93 -23.43 -15.73 -4.52
C ILE A 93 -22.01 -15.36 -4.02
N PRO A 94 -21.25 -16.30 -3.43
CA PRO A 94 -19.90 -16.02 -2.95
C PRO A 94 -18.94 -15.50 -4.05
N SER A 95 -19.08 -15.98 -5.29
CA SER A 95 -18.27 -15.53 -6.42
C SER A 95 -18.49 -14.06 -6.78
N ASP A 96 -19.70 -13.54 -6.58
CA ASP A 96 -20.01 -12.14 -6.85
C ASP A 96 -19.32 -11.24 -5.83
N LEU A 97 -19.20 -11.69 -4.58
CA LEU A 97 -18.45 -10.94 -3.55
C LEU A 97 -16.98 -10.76 -3.94
N ASP A 98 -16.33 -11.82 -4.44
CA ASP A 98 -14.94 -11.75 -4.90
C ASP A 98 -14.77 -10.82 -6.10
N PHE A 99 -15.73 -10.84 -7.03
CA PHE A 99 -15.77 -9.92 -8.16
C PHE A 99 -15.94 -8.47 -7.68
N ILE A 100 -16.88 -8.23 -6.76
CA ILE A 100 -17.16 -6.89 -6.25
C ILE A 100 -15.95 -6.34 -5.48
N LYS A 101 -15.23 -7.17 -4.72
CA LYS A 101 -13.95 -6.80 -4.08
C LYS A 101 -12.90 -6.33 -5.10
N GLY A 102 -13.02 -6.70 -6.38
CA GLY A 102 -12.13 -6.32 -7.47
C GLY A 102 -12.35 -4.92 -8.08
N TYR A 103 -13.48 -4.24 -7.79
CA TYR A 103 -13.74 -2.91 -8.37
C TYR A 103 -12.70 -1.84 -7.95
N ASN A 104 -12.02 -2.00 -6.81
CA ASN A 104 -11.03 -1.02 -6.35
C ASN A 104 -9.88 -0.93 -7.35
N PHE A 105 -9.46 -2.10 -7.83
CA PHE A 105 -8.44 -2.24 -8.82
C PHE A 105 -8.92 -1.75 -10.17
N LEU A 106 -10.16 -2.02 -10.57
CA LEU A 106 -10.72 -1.48 -11.81
C LEU A 106 -10.66 0.04 -11.82
N VAL A 107 -11.21 0.68 -10.78
CA VAL A 107 -11.24 2.15 -10.66
C VAL A 107 -9.83 2.73 -10.68
N CYS A 108 -8.90 2.18 -9.90
CA CYS A 108 -7.50 2.62 -9.89
C CYS A 108 -6.82 2.42 -11.26
N SER A 109 -7.07 1.29 -11.92
CA SER A 109 -6.50 0.95 -13.23
C SER A 109 -7.01 1.87 -14.32
N VAL A 110 -8.32 2.18 -14.34
CA VAL A 110 -8.92 3.09 -15.32
C VAL A 110 -8.45 4.52 -15.09
N MET A 111 -8.36 4.99 -13.84
CA MET A 111 -7.77 6.30 -13.54
C MET A 111 -6.31 6.38 -13.99
N TRP A 112 -5.54 5.32 -13.74
CA TRP A 112 -4.16 5.23 -14.22
C TRP A 112 -4.08 5.22 -15.75
N LEU A 113 -4.85 4.37 -16.44
CA LEU A 113 -4.89 4.27 -17.90
C LEU A 113 -5.28 5.60 -18.56
N THR A 114 -6.28 6.29 -18.01
CA THR A 114 -6.71 7.60 -18.52
C THR A 114 -5.59 8.63 -18.34
N THR A 115 -4.95 8.65 -17.17
CA THR A 115 -3.82 9.54 -16.90
C THR A 115 -2.61 9.23 -17.80
N PHE A 116 -2.32 7.96 -18.01
CA PHE A 116 -1.25 7.49 -18.88
C PHE A 116 -1.53 7.83 -20.35
N GLY A 117 -2.77 7.64 -20.82
CA GLY A 117 -3.20 8.03 -22.16
C GLY A 117 -3.01 9.53 -22.39
N LEU A 118 -3.47 10.37 -21.45
CA LEU A 118 -3.25 11.82 -21.51
C LEU A 118 -1.76 12.18 -21.52
N TYR A 119 -0.92 11.43 -20.80
CA TYR A 119 0.53 11.58 -20.88
C TYR A 119 1.08 11.21 -22.27
N VAL A 120 0.67 10.09 -22.87
CA VAL A 120 1.10 9.71 -24.22
C VAL A 120 0.68 10.75 -25.27
N PHE A 121 -0.50 11.35 -25.12
CA PHE A 121 -0.98 12.43 -25.99
C PHE A 121 -0.38 13.82 -25.68
N GLY A 122 0.62 13.91 -24.79
CA GLY A 122 1.31 15.16 -24.47
C GLY A 122 0.50 16.15 -23.61
N GLN A 123 -0.62 15.72 -23.02
CA GLN A 123 -1.48 16.55 -22.16
C GLN A 123 -1.07 16.53 -20.67
N ARG A 124 0.03 15.84 -20.34
CA ARG A 124 0.65 15.83 -19.00
C ARG A 124 2.12 16.23 -19.11
N ASN A 125 2.75 16.53 -17.97
CA ASN A 125 4.16 16.95 -17.90
C ASN A 125 5.10 15.98 -18.67
N GLN A 126 5.87 16.52 -19.63
CA GLN A 126 6.82 15.79 -20.48
C GLN A 126 8.29 16.13 -20.17
N SER A 127 8.60 16.61 -18.97
CA SER A 127 9.99 16.86 -18.57
C SER A 127 10.83 15.59 -18.71
N ALA A 128 12.11 15.75 -19.06
CA ALA A 128 13.03 14.63 -19.33
C ALA A 128 13.11 13.64 -18.15
N GLU A 129 12.95 14.14 -16.93
CA GLU A 129 12.92 13.32 -15.72
C GLU A 129 11.64 12.48 -15.63
N ILE A 130 10.46 13.05 -15.88
CA ILE A 130 9.20 12.30 -15.93
C ILE A 130 9.26 11.23 -17.03
N VAL A 131 9.76 11.58 -18.22
CA VAL A 131 9.92 10.61 -19.32
C VAL A 131 10.79 9.44 -18.91
N ARG A 132 11.90 9.68 -18.18
CA ARG A 132 12.77 8.62 -17.68
C ARG A 132 12.06 7.72 -16.66
N LEU A 133 11.35 8.31 -15.71
CA LEU A 133 10.61 7.57 -14.68
C LEU A 133 9.48 6.74 -15.29
N MET A 134 8.72 7.32 -16.23
CA MET A 134 7.64 6.65 -16.93
C MET A 134 8.16 5.52 -17.82
N ARG A 135 9.28 5.69 -18.54
CA ARG A 135 9.89 4.61 -19.33
C ARG A 135 10.27 3.42 -18.46
N TRP A 136 10.91 3.65 -17.32
CA TRP A 136 11.25 2.56 -16.40
C TRP A 136 10.00 1.89 -15.82
N GLY A 137 8.98 2.68 -15.49
CA GLY A 137 7.69 2.17 -15.06
C GLY A 137 7.01 1.29 -16.13
N VAL A 138 7.04 1.70 -17.40
CA VAL A 138 6.51 0.92 -18.53
C VAL A 138 7.30 -0.36 -18.75
N VAL A 139 8.64 -0.32 -18.67
CA VAL A 139 9.47 -1.54 -18.73
C VAL A 139 9.12 -2.50 -17.61
N THR A 140 8.91 -1.98 -16.39
CA THR A 140 8.50 -2.80 -15.24
C THR A 140 7.14 -3.46 -15.49
N LEU A 141 6.15 -2.71 -15.97
CA LEU A 141 4.84 -3.25 -16.33
C LEU A 141 4.91 -4.28 -17.46
N ALA A 142 5.76 -4.07 -18.46
CA ALA A 142 5.95 -5.02 -19.55
C ALA A 142 6.54 -6.35 -19.06
N VAL A 143 7.52 -6.30 -18.14
CA VAL A 143 8.09 -7.51 -17.52
C VAL A 143 7.03 -8.25 -16.69
N VAL A 144 6.27 -7.53 -15.85
CA VAL A 144 5.17 -8.15 -15.09
C VAL A 144 4.10 -8.74 -16.03
N GLY A 145 3.76 -8.03 -17.10
CA GLY A 145 2.81 -8.47 -18.12
C GLY A 145 3.25 -9.74 -18.87
N LEU A 146 4.55 -9.90 -19.12
CA LEU A 146 5.10 -11.13 -19.70
C LEU A 146 4.88 -12.33 -18.78
N TYR A 147 5.21 -12.19 -17.49
CA TYR A 147 5.02 -13.27 -16.50
C TYR A 147 3.55 -13.53 -16.20
N PHE A 148 2.71 -12.50 -16.30
CA PHE A 148 1.25 -12.67 -16.28
C PHE A 148 0.79 -13.52 -17.44
N ALA A 149 1.21 -13.24 -18.68
CA ALA A 149 0.82 -14.04 -19.84
C ALA A 149 1.24 -15.52 -19.70
N ILE A 150 2.45 -15.78 -19.19
CA ILE A 150 2.95 -17.14 -18.91
C ILE A 150 2.08 -17.83 -17.85
N GLY A 151 1.73 -17.12 -16.78
CA GLY A 151 0.89 -17.61 -15.69
C GLY A 151 -0.55 -17.87 -16.13
N PHE A 152 -1.12 -16.95 -16.91
CA PHE A 152 -2.52 -16.98 -17.34
C PHE A 152 -2.84 -18.17 -18.24
N VAL A 153 -1.87 -18.63 -19.06
CA VAL A 153 -2.02 -19.85 -19.87
C VAL A 153 -2.11 -21.10 -19.00
N GLN A 154 -1.54 -21.08 -17.80
CA GLN A 154 -1.53 -22.21 -16.87
C GLN A 154 -2.74 -22.16 -15.93
N ASP A 155 -2.95 -21.02 -15.27
CA ASP A 155 -4.11 -20.75 -14.44
C ASP A 155 -4.45 -19.25 -14.41
N GLY A 156 -5.57 -18.90 -15.04
CA GLY A 156 -5.96 -17.51 -15.27
C GLY A 156 -6.41 -16.77 -14.01
N GLN A 157 -7.00 -17.46 -13.04
CA GLN A 157 -7.54 -16.81 -11.83
C GLN A 157 -6.43 -16.28 -10.91
N PRO A 158 -5.50 -17.11 -10.39
CA PRO A 158 -4.46 -16.64 -9.48
C PRO A 158 -3.50 -15.70 -10.20
N ALA A 159 -3.20 -15.94 -11.49
CA ALA A 159 -2.40 -15.02 -12.30
C ALA A 159 -2.99 -13.61 -12.33
N SER A 160 -4.32 -13.48 -12.45
CA SER A 160 -5.01 -12.19 -12.47
C SER A 160 -4.98 -11.49 -11.10
N VAL A 161 -5.12 -12.25 -10.01
CA VAL A 161 -5.03 -11.71 -8.65
C VAL A 161 -3.62 -11.22 -8.32
N TYR A 162 -2.59 -12.00 -8.69
CA TYR A 162 -1.19 -11.59 -8.52
C TYR A 162 -0.83 -10.39 -9.41
N LEU A 163 -1.29 -10.37 -10.67
CA LEU A 163 -1.12 -9.21 -11.53
C LEU A 163 -1.64 -7.96 -10.84
N ARG A 164 -2.89 -7.97 -10.36
CA ARG A 164 -3.51 -6.86 -9.63
C ARG A 164 -2.62 -6.38 -8.49
N ASN A 165 -2.16 -7.30 -7.64
CA ASN A 165 -1.41 -6.96 -6.45
C ASN A 165 -0.01 -6.38 -6.77
N ILE A 166 0.63 -6.85 -7.83
CA ILE A 166 1.97 -6.40 -8.25
C ILE A 166 1.91 -5.05 -8.99
N VAL A 167 0.91 -4.85 -9.86
CA VAL A 167 0.85 -3.63 -10.69
C VAL A 167 0.18 -2.45 -9.99
N LEU A 168 -0.71 -2.69 -9.02
CA LEU A 168 -1.44 -1.62 -8.35
C LEU A 168 -0.51 -0.58 -7.67
N PRO A 169 0.55 -0.97 -6.93
CA PRO A 169 1.50 0.01 -6.39
C PRO A 169 2.19 0.86 -7.49
N LEU A 170 2.46 0.27 -8.67
CA LEU A 170 3.00 1.00 -9.83
C LEU A 170 1.98 1.98 -10.40
N PHE A 171 0.70 1.57 -10.51
CA PHE A 171 -0.38 2.44 -10.98
C PHE A 171 -0.56 3.65 -10.07
N LEU A 172 -0.59 3.42 -8.75
CA LEU A 172 -0.72 4.48 -7.76
C LEU A 172 0.48 5.43 -7.78
N PHE A 173 1.71 4.90 -7.93
CA PHE A 173 2.91 5.73 -8.11
C PHE A 173 2.79 6.63 -9.34
N GLN A 174 2.51 6.06 -10.51
CA GLN A 174 2.49 6.80 -11.77
C GLN A 174 1.32 7.78 -11.85
N LEU A 175 0.14 7.40 -11.36
CA LEU A 175 -1.01 8.29 -11.21
C LEU A 175 -0.64 9.50 -10.35
N SER A 176 -0.08 9.25 -9.16
CA SER A 176 0.31 10.31 -8.22
C SER A 176 1.43 11.20 -8.78
N LEU A 177 2.42 10.59 -9.43
CA LEU A 177 3.56 11.27 -10.06
C LEU A 177 3.09 12.22 -11.17
N LEU A 178 2.32 11.73 -12.14
CA LEU A 178 1.87 12.51 -13.29
C LEU A 178 0.91 13.61 -12.86
N THR A 179 0.00 13.33 -11.92
CA THR A 179 -0.91 14.34 -11.38
C THR A 179 -0.12 15.44 -10.64
N ALA A 180 0.77 15.09 -9.71
CA ALA A 180 1.52 16.09 -8.96
C ALA A 180 2.58 16.83 -9.79
N ALA A 181 3.12 16.21 -10.84
CA ALA A 181 4.02 16.86 -11.79
C ALA A 181 3.30 17.86 -12.72
N THR A 182 2.00 17.69 -12.92
CA THR A 182 1.19 18.53 -13.83
C THR A 182 0.40 19.60 -13.06
N PHE A 183 -0.15 19.25 -11.90
CA PHE A 183 -1.03 20.11 -11.10
C PHE A 183 -0.52 20.29 -9.69
N GLU A 184 -0.95 21.38 -9.05
CA GLU A 184 -0.81 21.54 -7.61
C GLU A 184 -1.84 20.68 -6.87
N VAL A 185 -1.35 19.74 -6.06
CA VAL A 185 -2.20 18.80 -5.31
C VAL A 185 -2.13 19.13 -3.82
N ARG A 186 -3.24 19.61 -3.26
CA ARG A 186 -3.39 19.87 -1.83
C ARG A 186 -3.80 18.61 -1.07
N ALA A 187 -2.89 17.64 -0.97
CA ALA A 187 -3.17 16.32 -0.39
C ALA A 187 -3.41 16.34 1.14
N THR A 188 -2.74 17.24 1.86
CA THR A 188 -2.68 17.20 3.33
C THR A 188 -4.04 17.25 4.02
N PRO A 189 -4.96 18.20 3.71
CA PRO A 189 -6.25 18.27 4.41
C PRO A 189 -7.08 16.99 4.25
N PHE A 190 -7.07 16.41 3.04
CA PHE A 190 -7.76 15.17 2.76
C PHE A 190 -7.15 13.98 3.50
N LEU A 191 -5.82 13.80 3.43
CA LEU A 191 -5.13 12.71 4.11
C LEU A 191 -5.24 12.79 5.63
N VAL A 192 -5.23 13.99 6.22
CA VAL A 192 -5.48 14.19 7.65
C VAL A 192 -6.92 13.80 8.01
N THR A 193 -7.90 14.23 7.21
CA THR A 193 -9.31 13.87 7.43
C THR A 193 -9.52 12.36 7.34
N LEU A 194 -8.93 11.74 6.31
CA LEU A 194 -8.95 10.30 6.11
C LEU A 194 -8.32 9.55 7.30
N ALA A 195 -7.15 10.01 7.78
CA ALA A 195 -6.51 9.44 8.97
C ALA A 195 -7.44 9.48 10.19
N VAL A 196 -8.10 10.61 10.42
CA VAL A 196 -9.06 10.76 11.54
C VAL A 196 -10.22 9.79 11.40
N VAL A 197 -10.80 9.64 10.21
CA VAL A 197 -11.89 8.68 9.97
C VAL A 197 -11.43 7.25 10.23
N LEU A 198 -10.25 6.85 9.74
CA LEU A 198 -9.70 5.51 9.97
C LEU A 198 -9.43 5.22 11.45
N ILE A 199 -8.88 6.21 12.18
CA ILE A 199 -8.65 6.11 13.62
C ILE A 199 -9.98 5.94 14.35
N ILE A 200 -11.00 6.73 13.99
CA ILE A 200 -12.35 6.59 14.57
C ILE A 200 -12.92 5.20 14.29
N CYS A 201 -12.86 4.71 13.05
CA CYS A 201 -13.31 3.36 12.71
C CYS A 201 -12.60 2.29 13.55
N GLY A 202 -11.28 2.38 13.71
CA GLY A 202 -10.51 1.43 14.53
C GLY A 202 -10.91 1.46 16.01
N TYR A 203 -11.11 2.64 16.59
CA TYR A 203 -11.57 2.76 17.97
C TYR A 203 -13.02 2.31 18.16
N VAL A 204 -13.91 2.55 17.19
CA VAL A 204 -15.29 2.07 17.22
C VAL A 204 -15.33 0.54 17.14
N GLU A 205 -14.56 -0.07 16.23
CA GLU A 205 -14.44 -1.53 16.13
C GLU A 205 -13.88 -2.14 17.42
N PHE A 206 -12.89 -1.49 18.03
CA PHE A 206 -12.31 -1.94 19.28
C PHE A 206 -13.30 -1.84 20.45
N ALA A 207 -13.91 -0.67 20.66
CA ALA A 207 -14.76 -0.41 21.82
C ALA A 207 -16.17 -1.02 21.70
N PHE A 208 -16.70 -1.13 20.48
CA PHE A 208 -18.07 -1.54 20.21
C PHE A 208 -18.11 -2.64 19.15
N ARG A 209 -17.36 -3.73 19.37
CA ARG A 209 -17.17 -4.81 18.39
C ARG A 209 -18.47 -5.37 17.82
N ASP A 210 -19.44 -5.67 18.67
CA ASP A 210 -20.73 -6.22 18.24
C ASP A 210 -21.55 -5.24 17.41
N VAL A 211 -21.56 -3.98 17.83
CA VAL A 211 -22.23 -2.90 17.07
C VAL A 211 -21.54 -2.70 15.73
N TRP A 212 -20.21 -2.71 15.69
CA TRP A 212 -19.44 -2.62 14.46
C TRP A 212 -19.82 -3.75 13.50
N LEU A 213 -19.75 -5.01 13.95
CA LEU A 213 -20.10 -6.17 13.13
C LEU A 213 -21.57 -6.15 12.68
N ALA A 214 -22.49 -5.67 13.51
CA ALA A 214 -23.90 -5.53 13.15
C ALA A 214 -24.12 -4.43 12.09
N VAL A 215 -23.56 -3.24 12.30
CA VAL A 215 -23.75 -2.09 11.39
C VAL A 215 -23.05 -2.31 10.05
N THR A 216 -21.90 -2.97 10.04
CA THR A 216 -21.18 -3.28 8.80
C THR A 216 -21.66 -4.56 8.13
N ASN A 217 -22.63 -5.29 8.69
CA ASN A 217 -22.99 -6.65 8.26
C ASN A 217 -21.77 -7.59 8.17
N GLY A 218 -20.82 -7.43 9.10
CA GLY A 218 -19.56 -8.17 9.12
C GLY A 218 -19.77 -9.69 9.19
N TYR A 219 -20.75 -10.16 9.95
CA TYR A 219 -21.08 -11.59 10.01
C TYR A 219 -21.45 -12.17 8.64
N THR A 220 -22.25 -11.45 7.86
CA THR A 220 -22.61 -11.87 6.49
C THR A 220 -21.40 -11.83 5.57
N PHE A 221 -20.60 -10.76 5.62
CA PHE A 221 -19.40 -10.61 4.79
C PHE A 221 -18.38 -11.74 5.03
N TRP A 222 -18.08 -12.04 6.29
CA TRP A 222 -17.11 -13.07 6.67
C TRP A 222 -17.68 -14.49 6.60
N GLY A 223 -19.01 -14.65 6.64
CA GLY A 223 -19.68 -15.94 6.45
C GLY A 223 -19.41 -16.55 5.07
N PHE A 224 -19.18 -15.73 4.03
CA PHE A 224 -18.76 -16.24 2.72
C PHE A 224 -17.38 -16.90 2.74
N ASP A 225 -16.44 -16.34 3.51
CA ASP A 225 -15.11 -16.92 3.68
C ASP A 225 -15.16 -18.17 4.60
N GLU A 226 -16.11 -18.21 5.53
CA GLU A 226 -16.39 -19.40 6.34
C GLU A 226 -16.87 -20.58 5.49
N LEU A 227 -17.81 -20.35 4.56
CA LEU A 227 -18.27 -21.39 3.64
C LEU A 227 -17.09 -22.02 2.90
N LYS A 228 -16.18 -21.21 2.34
CA LYS A 228 -14.97 -21.70 1.66
C LYS A 228 -14.05 -22.51 2.58
N ALA A 229 -13.80 -22.02 3.79
CA ALA A 229 -12.95 -22.71 4.76
C ALA A 229 -13.55 -24.04 5.24
N THR A 230 -14.87 -24.10 5.40
CA THR A 230 -15.60 -25.33 5.73
C THR A 230 -15.56 -26.33 4.58
N HIS A 231 -15.75 -25.88 3.34
CA HIS A 231 -15.68 -26.75 2.16
C HIS A 231 -14.28 -27.32 1.88
N SER A 232 -13.22 -26.65 2.33
CA SER A 232 -11.83 -27.12 2.18
C SER A 232 -11.38 -28.08 3.31
N GLY A 233 -12.21 -28.31 4.33
CA GLY A 233 -11.90 -29.21 5.44
C GLY A 233 -10.87 -28.67 6.45
N VAL A 234 -10.47 -27.41 6.32
CA VAL A 234 -9.44 -26.78 7.17
C VAL A 234 -9.81 -26.83 8.65
N TRP A 235 -11.08 -26.58 8.99
CA TRP A 235 -11.54 -26.62 10.38
C TRP A 235 -11.54 -28.04 10.97
N GLU A 236 -11.83 -29.05 10.16
CA GLU A 236 -11.73 -30.45 10.58
C GLU A 236 -10.27 -30.83 10.86
N ALA A 237 -9.35 -30.40 10.01
CA ALA A 237 -7.92 -30.61 10.22
C ALA A 237 -7.43 -29.91 11.50
N GLN A 238 -7.83 -28.66 11.72
CA GLN A 238 -7.48 -27.91 12.94
C GLN A 238 -8.05 -28.57 14.20
N MET A 239 -9.31 -29.01 14.17
CA MET A 239 -9.95 -29.74 15.28
C MET A 239 -9.14 -31.00 15.63
N ARG A 240 -8.73 -31.77 14.62
CA ARG A 240 -7.95 -33.00 14.83
C ARG A 240 -6.56 -32.71 15.40
N ALA A 241 -5.94 -31.59 15.02
CA ALA A 241 -4.59 -31.23 15.45
C ALA A 241 -4.54 -30.60 16.85
N THR A 242 -5.51 -29.75 17.18
CA THR A 242 -5.47 -28.90 18.38
C THR A 242 -6.58 -29.20 19.38
N GLY A 243 -7.65 -29.87 18.97
CA GLY A 243 -8.88 -30.01 19.76
C GLY A 243 -9.77 -28.77 19.76
N ASP A 244 -9.31 -27.64 19.20
CA ASP A 244 -10.03 -26.38 19.15
C ASP A 244 -10.80 -26.22 17.83
N VAL A 245 -12.03 -25.72 17.93
CA VAL A 245 -12.85 -25.30 16.78
C VAL A 245 -13.36 -23.89 17.05
N PRO A 246 -13.12 -22.92 16.15
CA PRO A 246 -13.72 -21.60 16.28
C PRO A 246 -15.24 -21.72 16.13
N VAL A 247 -15.99 -21.26 17.14
CA VAL A 247 -17.45 -21.35 17.16
C VAL A 247 -18.12 -20.02 16.80
N ASP A 248 -17.39 -18.92 16.91
CA ASP A 248 -17.82 -17.59 16.48
C ASP A 248 -16.75 -16.88 15.65
N LEU A 249 -17.16 -15.85 14.90
CA LEU A 249 -16.27 -15.01 14.11
C LEU A 249 -15.21 -14.32 14.98
N LYS A 250 -15.55 -13.98 16.23
CA LYS A 250 -14.59 -13.39 17.19
C LYS A 250 -13.45 -14.34 17.55
N ASP A 251 -13.71 -15.64 17.62
CA ASP A 251 -12.67 -16.64 17.88
C ASP A 251 -11.66 -16.66 16.72
N ARG A 252 -12.16 -16.51 15.48
CA ARG A 252 -11.32 -16.42 14.27
C ARG A 252 -10.49 -15.14 14.21
N PHE A 253 -10.91 -14.09 14.89
CA PHE A 253 -10.17 -12.83 14.99
C PHE A 253 -9.19 -12.82 16.16
N SER A 254 -9.19 -13.86 16.99
CA SER A 254 -8.30 -14.02 18.13
C SER A 254 -7.01 -14.70 17.68
N PHE A 255 -5.88 -14.01 17.83
CA PHE A 255 -4.57 -14.51 17.46
C PHE A 255 -3.61 -14.36 18.63
N ASP A 256 -2.54 -15.15 18.63
CA ASP A 256 -1.45 -14.90 19.57
C ASP A 256 -0.87 -13.51 19.34
N PHE A 257 -0.51 -12.81 20.42
CA PHE A 257 -0.03 -11.44 20.30
C PHE A 257 1.25 -11.40 19.46
N LEU A 258 1.20 -10.59 18.39
CA LEU A 258 2.20 -10.57 17.32
C LEU A 258 2.47 -11.94 16.70
N ASN A 259 1.62 -12.94 16.83
CA ASN A 259 1.82 -14.26 16.25
C ASN A 259 3.22 -14.83 16.55
N THR A 260 3.60 -14.81 17.84
CA THR A 260 4.90 -15.33 18.29
C THR A 260 4.74 -16.07 19.63
N PRO A 261 5.29 -17.31 19.72
CA PRO A 261 5.25 -18.06 20.97
C PRO A 261 6.15 -17.44 22.05
N LEU A 262 7.05 -16.53 21.66
CA LEU A 262 7.99 -15.85 22.56
C LEU A 262 7.29 -15.00 23.63
N LEU A 263 6.02 -14.64 23.43
CA LEU A 263 5.26 -13.77 24.33
C LEU A 263 4.19 -14.53 25.14
N GLU A 264 4.01 -15.84 24.93
CA GLU A 264 3.01 -16.66 25.63
C GLU A 264 3.22 -16.67 27.14
N GLY A 265 4.47 -16.72 27.59
CA GLY A 265 4.83 -16.71 29.02
C GLY A 265 4.49 -15.42 29.77
N PHE A 266 4.10 -14.35 29.08
CA PHE A 266 3.74 -13.06 29.69
C PHE A 266 2.23 -12.86 29.89
N GLY A 267 1.40 -13.88 29.62
CA GLY A 267 -0.06 -13.79 29.78
C GLY A 267 -0.75 -12.87 28.74
N LEU A 268 0.00 -12.40 27.73
CA LEU A 268 -0.52 -11.70 26.55
C LEU A 268 -0.88 -12.72 25.45
N SER A 269 -1.47 -13.85 25.84
CA SER A 269 -1.53 -15.03 24.99
C SER A 269 -2.43 -14.84 23.78
N LYS A 270 -3.55 -14.11 23.88
CA LYS A 270 -4.44 -13.86 22.73
C LYS A 270 -4.94 -12.42 22.66
N ILE A 271 -4.97 -11.86 21.45
CA ILE A 271 -5.51 -10.55 21.13
C ILE A 271 -6.58 -10.66 20.05
N LEU A 272 -7.70 -9.96 20.26
CA LEU A 272 -8.72 -9.81 19.25
C LEU A 272 -8.31 -8.70 18.26
N ARG A 273 -7.88 -9.09 17.06
CA ARG A 273 -7.39 -8.15 16.05
C ARG A 273 -8.49 -7.21 15.55
N ILE A 274 -8.12 -5.96 15.30
CA ILE A 274 -8.97 -5.00 14.59
C ILE A 274 -8.70 -5.09 13.08
N HIS A 275 -9.75 -5.05 12.28
CA HIS A 275 -9.72 -5.26 10.82
C HIS A 275 -9.92 -3.97 10.04
N GLY A 276 -10.44 -2.93 10.69
CA GLY A 276 -10.72 -1.64 10.09
C GLY A 276 -11.79 -1.70 9.00
N PRO A 277 -12.05 -0.57 8.30
CA PRO A 277 -13.04 -0.51 7.23
C PRO A 277 -12.62 -1.31 5.98
N ASN A 278 -11.35 -1.65 5.83
CA ASN A 278 -10.86 -2.47 4.73
C ASN A 278 -11.00 -3.98 4.98
N MET A 279 -11.55 -4.39 6.14
CA MET A 279 -11.79 -5.79 6.51
C MET A 279 -10.53 -6.66 6.42
N SER A 280 -9.36 -6.13 6.82
CA SER A 280 -8.08 -6.84 6.79
C SER A 280 -7.15 -6.25 7.85
N ALA A 281 -6.90 -7.00 8.94
CA ALA A 281 -6.09 -6.53 10.06
C ALA A 281 -4.67 -6.12 9.64
N ILE A 282 -4.05 -6.92 8.76
CA ILE A 282 -2.70 -6.66 8.24
C ILE A 282 -2.67 -5.37 7.43
N SER A 283 -3.53 -5.28 6.42
CA SER A 283 -3.63 -4.10 5.56
C SER A 283 -3.98 -2.85 6.36
N PHE A 284 -4.90 -2.98 7.33
CA PHE A 284 -5.28 -1.88 8.21
C PHE A 284 -4.11 -1.43 9.10
N GLY A 285 -3.35 -2.37 9.66
CA GLY A 285 -2.15 -2.09 10.44
C GLY A 285 -1.12 -1.27 9.66
N TYR A 286 -0.82 -1.65 8.41
CA TYR A 286 0.05 -0.84 7.55
C TYR A 286 -0.53 0.53 7.23
N GLY A 287 -1.84 0.62 7.00
CA GLY A 287 -2.53 1.89 6.80
C GLY A 287 -2.43 2.83 8.01
N ILE A 288 -2.66 2.30 9.22
CA ILE A 288 -2.52 3.04 10.49
C ILE A 288 -1.06 3.45 10.72
N ALA A 289 -0.08 2.59 10.42
CA ALA A 289 1.34 2.94 10.47
C ALA A 289 1.67 4.09 9.50
N PHE A 290 1.21 4.01 8.25
CA PHE A 290 1.36 5.07 7.25
C PHE A 290 0.76 6.39 7.73
N PHE A 291 -0.50 6.39 8.18
CA PHE A 291 -1.17 7.61 8.61
C PHE A 291 -0.62 8.16 9.93
N GLY A 292 -0.21 7.32 10.87
CA GLY A 292 0.47 7.75 12.09
C GLY A 292 1.77 8.49 11.77
N LEU A 293 2.62 7.90 10.92
CA LEU A 293 3.84 8.56 10.44
C LEU A 293 3.54 9.82 9.63
N PHE A 294 2.55 9.77 8.73
CA PHE A 294 2.15 10.93 7.92
C PHE A 294 1.68 12.09 8.80
N LEU A 295 0.78 11.85 9.76
CA LEU A 295 0.27 12.83 10.71
C LEU A 295 1.42 13.46 11.51
N PHE A 296 2.38 12.65 11.97
CA PHE A 296 3.57 13.16 12.63
C PHE A 296 4.38 14.06 11.69
N SER A 297 4.60 13.62 10.45
CA SER A 297 5.40 14.34 9.45
C SER A 297 4.79 15.69 9.03
N VAL A 298 3.48 15.87 9.14
CA VAL A 298 2.76 17.13 8.84
C VAL A 298 2.42 17.95 10.07
N GLY A 299 3.05 17.66 11.22
CA GLY A 299 2.93 18.48 12.44
C GLY A 299 1.65 18.24 13.25
N ARG A 300 1.06 17.03 13.19
CA ARG A 300 -0.11 16.61 13.97
C ARG A 300 0.22 15.47 14.95
N PRO A 301 1.16 15.66 15.90
CA PRO A 301 1.70 14.58 16.72
C PRO A 301 0.65 13.93 17.64
N PHE A 302 -0.31 14.69 18.16
CA PHE A 302 -1.36 14.12 19.02
C PHE A 302 -2.28 13.14 18.27
N LEU A 303 -2.63 13.45 17.02
CA LEU A 303 -3.37 12.52 16.17
C LEU A 303 -2.51 11.29 15.81
N ALA A 304 -1.21 11.49 15.60
CA ALA A 304 -0.28 10.37 15.37
C ALA A 304 -0.17 9.45 16.59
N LEU A 305 -0.13 10.01 17.80
CA LEU A 305 -0.12 9.23 19.05
C LEU A 305 -1.41 8.43 19.23
N ALA A 306 -2.56 8.97 18.82
CA ALA A 306 -3.84 8.26 18.84
C ALA A 306 -3.86 7.03 17.91
N ALA A 307 -2.97 6.95 16.90
CA ALA A 307 -2.85 5.79 16.03
C ALA A 307 -2.07 4.62 16.67
N LEU A 308 -1.23 4.88 17.68
CA LEU A 308 -0.34 3.86 18.26
C LEU A 308 -1.08 2.71 18.96
N PRO A 309 -2.12 2.96 19.80
CA PRO A 309 -2.88 1.86 20.39
C PRO A 309 -3.52 0.96 19.32
N LEU A 310 -4.08 1.56 18.27
CA LEU A 310 -4.67 0.81 17.15
C LEU A 310 -3.62 -0.04 16.44
N LEU A 311 -2.41 0.47 16.23
CA LEU A 311 -1.31 -0.29 15.62
C LEU A 311 -0.95 -1.55 16.42
N ILE A 312 -0.96 -1.45 17.76
CA ILE A 312 -0.74 -2.59 18.67
C ILE A 312 -1.92 -3.57 18.58
N LEU A 313 -3.15 -3.06 18.57
CA LEU A 313 -4.38 -3.86 18.48
C LEU A 313 -4.55 -4.57 17.12
N CYS A 314 -3.99 -4.02 16.03
CA CYS A 314 -3.89 -4.75 14.75
C CYS A 314 -2.98 -5.97 14.87
N SER A 315 -2.00 -5.93 15.79
CA SER A 315 -1.04 -7.02 16.05
C SER A 315 -0.21 -7.41 14.82
N VAL A 316 0.25 -6.42 14.04
CA VAL A 316 1.00 -6.62 12.79
C VAL A 316 2.48 -6.25 12.99
N LYS A 317 3.38 -7.24 13.03
CA LYS A 317 4.84 -7.04 13.24
C LYS A 317 5.42 -6.04 12.22
N GLY A 318 5.16 -6.24 10.93
CA GLY A 318 5.74 -5.42 9.87
C GLY A 318 5.32 -3.95 9.93
N ALA A 319 4.08 -3.66 10.32
CA ALA A 319 3.60 -2.28 10.47
C ALA A 319 4.30 -1.57 11.65
N LEU A 320 4.51 -2.26 12.78
CA LEU A 320 5.28 -1.75 13.92
C LEU A 320 6.75 -1.50 13.55
N ILE A 321 7.39 -2.44 12.85
CA ILE A 321 8.76 -2.31 12.35
C ILE A 321 8.88 -1.08 11.44
N THR A 322 7.92 -0.86 10.54
CA THR A 322 7.87 0.34 9.68
C THR A 322 7.90 1.63 10.52
N VAL A 323 7.06 1.73 11.56
CA VAL A 323 7.04 2.91 12.42
C VAL A 323 8.36 3.12 13.16
N LEU A 324 8.90 2.06 13.77
CA LEU A 324 10.14 2.14 14.53
C LEU A 324 11.32 2.56 13.66
N PHE A 325 11.50 1.93 12.50
CA PHE A 325 12.60 2.23 11.59
C PHE A 325 12.49 3.62 10.96
N VAL A 326 11.30 4.08 10.59
CA VAL A 326 11.11 5.43 10.04
C VAL A 326 11.37 6.50 11.11
N ILE A 327 10.87 6.33 12.33
CA ILE A 327 11.16 7.26 13.44
C ILE A 327 12.67 7.28 13.74
N ALA A 328 13.30 6.10 13.82
CA ALA A 328 14.74 5.99 14.01
C ALA A 328 15.52 6.69 12.89
N ALA A 329 15.09 6.55 11.63
CA ALA A 329 15.69 7.23 10.49
C ALA A 329 15.54 8.76 10.56
N TRP A 330 14.38 9.28 11.00
CA TRP A 330 14.23 10.73 11.19
C TRP A 330 15.12 11.26 12.30
N ILE A 331 15.19 10.58 13.44
CA ILE A 331 16.04 10.95 14.57
C ILE A 331 17.51 10.89 14.16
N SER A 332 17.93 9.76 13.59
CA SER A 332 19.31 9.55 13.13
C SER A 332 19.69 10.57 12.05
N THR A 333 18.79 10.94 11.15
CA THR A 333 19.10 11.94 10.12
C THR A 333 19.43 13.29 10.73
N ARG A 334 18.74 13.67 11.82
CA ARG A 334 19.05 14.91 12.56
C ARG A 334 20.37 14.83 13.32
N LEU A 335 20.75 13.65 13.81
CA LEU A 335 21.95 13.47 14.65
C LEU A 335 23.22 13.22 13.83
N LEU A 336 23.13 12.40 12.78
CA LEU A 336 24.27 11.85 12.03
C LEU A 336 24.31 12.32 10.57
N GLY A 337 23.25 12.99 10.09
CA GLY A 337 23.07 13.36 8.70
C GLY A 337 22.43 12.26 7.85
N ALA A 338 21.85 12.65 6.71
CA ALA A 338 21.01 11.78 5.89
C ALA A 338 21.78 10.64 5.18
N VAL A 339 23.03 10.88 4.80
CA VAL A 339 23.85 9.87 4.10
C VAL A 339 24.26 8.76 5.07
N VAL A 340 24.81 9.11 6.23
CA VAL A 340 25.21 8.16 7.27
C VAL A 340 23.99 7.37 7.75
N THR A 341 22.87 8.06 7.96
CA THR A 341 21.61 7.40 8.37
C THR A 341 21.12 6.41 7.34
N LEU A 342 21.21 6.70 6.04
CA LEU A 342 20.81 5.74 5.01
C LEU A 342 21.68 4.48 5.06
N VAL A 343 23.01 4.63 5.15
CA VAL A 343 23.93 3.50 5.20
C VAL A 343 23.69 2.65 6.45
N LEU A 344 23.65 3.28 7.62
CA LEU A 344 23.39 2.58 8.88
C LEU A 344 21.99 1.96 8.91
N GLY A 345 20.99 2.64 8.36
CA GLY A 345 19.62 2.15 8.23
C GLY A 345 19.53 0.91 7.36
N LEU A 346 20.17 0.91 6.18
CA LEU A 346 20.23 -0.26 5.31
C LEU A 346 21.00 -1.42 5.95
N LEU A 347 22.11 -1.13 6.64
CA LEU A 347 22.84 -2.15 7.42
C LEU A 347 21.96 -2.75 8.53
N ALA A 348 21.25 -1.91 9.28
CA ALA A 348 20.34 -2.36 10.34
C ALA A 348 19.18 -3.20 9.78
N LEU A 349 18.63 -2.84 8.64
CA LEU A 349 17.61 -3.62 7.92
C LEU A 349 18.15 -4.99 7.49
N MET A 350 19.38 -5.05 6.96
CA MET A 350 20.03 -6.33 6.62
C MET A 350 20.29 -7.20 7.85
N VAL A 351 20.81 -6.62 8.93
CA VAL A 351 21.02 -7.34 10.20
C VAL A 351 19.69 -7.87 10.74
N PHE A 352 18.64 -7.05 10.74
CA PHE A 352 17.30 -7.46 11.15
C PHE A 352 16.81 -8.64 10.31
N ALA A 353 16.95 -8.60 8.98
CA ALA A 353 16.52 -9.71 8.13
C ALA A 353 17.29 -11.00 8.42
N VAL A 354 18.61 -10.94 8.59
CA VAL A 354 19.44 -12.12 8.93
C VAL A 354 19.01 -12.72 10.28
N VAL A 355 18.79 -11.87 11.29
CA VAL A 355 18.33 -12.31 12.62
C VAL A 355 16.93 -12.91 12.53
N ALA A 356 16.01 -12.26 11.84
CA ALA A 356 14.63 -12.73 11.67
C ALA A 356 14.57 -14.09 10.94
N ILE A 357 15.36 -14.28 9.87
CA ILE A 357 15.49 -15.57 9.18
C ILE A 357 16.03 -16.63 10.14
N ARG A 358 17.12 -16.34 10.86
CA ARG A 358 17.76 -17.33 11.74
C ARG A 358 16.83 -17.75 12.89
N VAL A 359 16.19 -16.78 13.55
CA VAL A 359 15.25 -17.04 14.64
C VAL A 359 13.99 -17.73 14.11
N GLY A 360 13.47 -17.28 12.97
CA GLY A 360 12.29 -17.88 12.33
C GLY A 360 12.49 -19.34 11.97
N LEU A 361 13.65 -19.72 11.43
CA LEU A 361 14.00 -21.11 11.17
C LEU A 361 14.08 -21.95 12.46
N GLN A 362 14.54 -21.37 13.57
CA GLN A 362 14.64 -22.08 14.86
C GLN A 362 13.26 -22.32 15.50
N ILE A 363 12.31 -21.42 15.30
CA ILE A 363 10.96 -21.51 15.89
C ILE A 363 9.91 -22.05 14.92
N GLY A 364 10.29 -22.41 13.70
CA GLY A 364 9.37 -22.89 12.67
C GLY A 364 8.37 -21.83 12.17
N ASP A 365 8.80 -20.56 12.07
CA ASP A 365 7.96 -19.46 11.58
C ASP A 365 7.60 -19.68 10.09
N TYR A 366 6.30 -19.74 9.81
CA TYR A 366 5.77 -20.08 8.48
C TYR A 366 6.14 -19.04 7.41
N HIS A 367 6.31 -17.77 7.77
CA HIS A 367 6.72 -16.75 6.81
C HIS A 367 8.17 -16.97 6.35
N VAL A 368 9.04 -17.38 7.27
CA VAL A 368 10.45 -17.68 6.95
C VAL A 368 10.58 -18.99 6.17
N ILE A 369 9.81 -20.01 6.53
CA ILE A 369 9.74 -21.27 5.77
C ILE A 369 9.24 -21.02 4.35
N GLY A 370 8.22 -20.18 4.20
CA GLY A 370 7.69 -19.75 2.91
C GLY A 370 8.71 -18.99 2.05
N LEU A 371 9.54 -18.14 2.68
CA LEU A 371 10.68 -17.50 2.02
C LEU A 371 11.70 -18.53 1.52
N MET A 372 12.07 -19.51 2.36
CA MET A 372 13.01 -20.58 1.98
C MET A 372 12.49 -21.40 0.81
N GLY A 373 11.20 -21.72 0.79
CA GLY A 373 10.56 -22.39 -0.35
C GLY A 373 10.68 -21.59 -1.64
N GLY A 374 10.44 -20.27 -1.59
CA GLY A 374 10.64 -19.38 -2.75
C GLY A 374 12.09 -19.34 -3.24
N LEU A 375 13.06 -19.30 -2.33
CA LEU A 375 14.49 -19.32 -2.65
C LEU A 375 14.93 -20.65 -3.27
N ASN A 376 14.49 -21.77 -2.70
CA ASN A 376 14.77 -23.12 -3.22
C ASN A 376 14.16 -23.28 -4.62
N GLY A 377 12.90 -22.89 -4.78
CA GLY A 377 12.24 -22.94 -6.08
C GLY A 377 12.88 -22.01 -7.13
N PHE A 378 13.52 -20.92 -6.72
CA PHE A 378 14.33 -20.10 -7.63
C PHE A 378 15.60 -20.80 -8.10
N LEU A 379 16.30 -21.51 -7.21
CA LEU A 379 17.48 -22.29 -7.59
C LEU A 379 17.13 -23.39 -8.59
N GLU A 380 15.95 -23.99 -8.47
CA GLU A 380 15.44 -24.99 -9.41
C GLU A 380 15.04 -24.40 -10.78
N LYS A 381 14.37 -23.24 -10.78
CA LYS A 381 13.93 -22.55 -12.01
C LYS A 381 14.23 -21.05 -11.92
N PRO A 382 15.45 -20.62 -12.29
CA PRO A 382 15.91 -19.23 -12.13
C PRO A 382 15.16 -18.21 -12.98
N PHE A 383 14.50 -18.65 -14.05
CA PHE A 383 13.70 -17.80 -14.92
C PHE A 383 12.24 -17.68 -14.47
N GLY A 384 11.86 -18.29 -13.35
CA GLY A 384 10.49 -18.27 -12.84
C GLY A 384 9.56 -19.26 -13.54
N ARG A 385 8.29 -19.21 -13.15
CA ARG A 385 7.24 -20.15 -13.57
C ARG A 385 6.05 -19.47 -14.24
N GLY A 386 5.86 -18.17 -13.99
CA GLY A 386 4.64 -17.42 -14.32
C GLY A 386 3.92 -16.93 -13.07
N LEU A 387 3.16 -15.83 -13.18
CA LEU A 387 2.35 -15.32 -12.06
C LEU A 387 1.22 -16.30 -11.71
N GLY A 388 0.88 -16.40 -10.42
CA GLY A 388 -0.19 -17.30 -9.96
C GLY A 388 0.25 -18.72 -9.66
N ILE A 389 1.50 -19.09 -9.95
CA ILE A 389 2.05 -20.40 -9.62
C ILE A 389 2.74 -20.31 -8.27
N GLY A 390 2.13 -20.91 -7.25
CA GLY A 390 2.50 -20.72 -5.84
C GLY A 390 1.98 -19.39 -5.25
N GLY A 391 2.26 -19.19 -3.97
CA GLY A 391 1.80 -18.08 -3.15
C GLY A 391 0.46 -18.36 -2.46
N ASN A 392 0.08 -17.50 -1.51
CA ASN A 392 -1.11 -17.72 -0.67
C ASN A 392 -2.43 -17.76 -1.44
N LEU A 393 -2.42 -17.26 -2.68
CA LEU A 393 -3.62 -17.11 -3.51
C LEU A 393 -3.73 -18.23 -4.56
N SER A 394 -2.89 -19.26 -4.45
CA SER A 394 -2.98 -20.47 -5.28
C SER A 394 -3.81 -21.56 -4.58
N ASP A 395 -4.52 -22.38 -5.36
CA ASP A 395 -5.36 -23.46 -4.82
C ASP A 395 -4.60 -24.47 -3.93
N SER A 396 -3.30 -24.60 -4.14
CA SER A 396 -2.42 -25.49 -3.37
C SER A 396 -2.07 -24.97 -1.97
N TYR A 397 -2.38 -23.73 -1.62
CA TYR A 397 -2.03 -23.17 -0.30
C TYR A 397 -2.71 -23.92 0.85
N PHE A 398 -3.99 -24.26 0.70
CA PHE A 398 -4.74 -24.98 1.75
C PHE A 398 -4.35 -26.46 1.89
N SER A 399 -3.55 -26.99 0.95
CA SER A 399 -3.05 -28.37 1.00
C SER A 399 -1.62 -28.49 1.55
N ILE A 400 -1.02 -27.39 2.05
CA ILE A 400 0.34 -27.42 2.62
C ILE A 400 0.31 -28.14 3.97
N ASP A 401 1.11 -29.21 4.10
CA ASP A 401 1.41 -29.82 5.40
C ASP A 401 2.48 -29.00 6.13
N TRP A 402 2.03 -28.07 6.97
CA TRP A 402 2.90 -27.18 7.73
C TRP A 402 3.79 -27.91 8.74
N SER A 403 3.34 -29.06 9.26
CA SER A 403 4.14 -29.83 10.22
C SER A 403 5.34 -30.48 9.52
N ALA A 404 5.11 -31.06 8.34
CA ALA A 404 6.18 -31.58 7.49
C ALA A 404 7.12 -30.47 7.01
N ALA A 405 6.57 -29.32 6.62
CA ALA A 405 7.34 -28.17 6.17
C ALA A 405 8.24 -27.57 7.27
N GLN A 406 7.74 -27.48 8.50
CA GLN A 406 8.52 -27.06 9.66
C GLN A 406 9.67 -28.01 9.96
N ALA A 407 9.44 -29.32 9.85
CA ALA A 407 10.49 -30.33 10.02
C ALA A 407 11.56 -30.25 8.90
N ALA A 408 11.16 -29.94 7.67
CA ALA A 408 12.05 -29.79 6.53
C ALA A 408 12.75 -28.41 6.47
N GLY A 409 12.23 -27.40 7.17
CA GLY A 409 12.71 -26.02 7.09
C GLY A 409 12.39 -25.32 5.77
N THR A 410 11.51 -25.88 4.94
CA THR A 410 11.09 -25.37 3.63
C THR A 410 9.74 -25.97 3.24
N ILE A 411 9.02 -25.31 2.32
CA ILE A 411 7.83 -25.86 1.64
C ILE A 411 8.15 -26.16 0.17
N ASP A 412 7.34 -27.05 -0.43
CA ASP A 412 7.26 -27.24 -1.88
C ASP A 412 6.44 -26.08 -2.48
N GLY A 413 7.12 -24.99 -2.85
CA GLY A 413 6.51 -23.79 -3.41
C GLY A 413 6.95 -22.52 -2.69
N ALA A 414 6.23 -21.43 -2.90
CA ALA A 414 6.39 -20.20 -2.13
C ALA A 414 5.05 -19.82 -1.50
N ALA A 415 5.05 -19.30 -0.29
CA ALA A 415 3.86 -18.81 0.42
C ALA A 415 4.33 -17.78 1.45
N GLU A 416 3.44 -16.94 1.94
CA GLU A 416 3.62 -16.09 3.13
C GLU A 416 4.68 -14.98 3.04
N SER A 417 5.59 -15.05 2.07
CA SER A 417 6.67 -14.11 1.78
C SER A 417 6.48 -13.49 0.41
N ALA A 418 6.19 -12.18 0.33
CA ALA A 418 5.98 -11.50 -0.95
C ALA A 418 7.21 -11.61 -1.87
N ILE A 419 8.41 -11.43 -1.31
CA ILE A 419 9.66 -11.55 -2.07
C ILE A 419 9.92 -13.00 -2.47
N GLY A 420 9.68 -13.96 -1.57
CA GLY A 420 9.77 -15.38 -1.90
C GLY A 420 8.84 -15.75 -3.06
N VAL A 421 7.60 -15.29 -3.01
CA VAL A 421 6.59 -15.49 -4.07
C VAL A 421 7.00 -14.82 -5.38
N LEU A 422 7.45 -13.55 -5.35
CA LEU A 422 7.92 -12.86 -6.55
C LEU A 422 9.10 -13.58 -7.22
N ILE A 423 10.09 -13.98 -6.43
CA ILE A 423 11.28 -14.68 -6.93
C ILE A 423 10.90 -16.08 -7.44
N TYR A 424 9.97 -16.78 -6.81
CA TYR A 424 9.47 -18.08 -7.28
C TYR A 424 8.71 -17.98 -8.61
N GLN A 425 7.84 -16.97 -8.74
CA GLN A 425 6.98 -16.75 -9.91
C GLN A 425 7.75 -16.13 -11.09
N MET A 426 8.57 -15.11 -10.82
CA MET A 426 9.25 -14.29 -11.84
C MET A 426 10.75 -14.58 -11.98
N GLY A 427 11.33 -15.39 -11.09
CA GLY A 427 12.76 -15.66 -11.11
C GLY A 427 13.60 -14.39 -10.96
N ILE A 428 14.65 -14.29 -11.76
CA ILE A 428 15.52 -13.11 -11.81
C ILE A 428 14.77 -11.82 -12.20
N ALA A 429 13.66 -11.95 -12.94
CA ALA A 429 12.87 -10.79 -13.37
C ALA A 429 12.15 -10.10 -12.20
N ALA A 430 12.01 -10.76 -11.04
CA ALA A 430 11.51 -10.14 -9.80
C ALA A 430 12.34 -8.92 -9.38
N LEU A 431 13.62 -8.86 -9.76
CA LEU A 431 14.50 -7.72 -9.48
C LEU A 431 14.05 -6.45 -10.21
N VAL A 432 13.29 -6.55 -11.29
CA VAL A 432 12.82 -5.38 -12.05
C VAL A 432 11.82 -4.54 -11.23
N PRO A 433 10.67 -5.08 -10.76
CA PRO A 433 9.75 -4.32 -9.91
C PRO A 433 10.39 -3.94 -8.56
N LEU A 434 11.12 -4.85 -7.91
CA LEU A 434 11.78 -4.55 -6.63
C LEU A 434 12.82 -3.42 -6.76
N GLY A 435 13.63 -3.48 -7.83
CA GLY A 435 14.62 -2.44 -8.15
C GLY A 435 13.99 -1.11 -8.49
N PHE A 436 12.85 -1.10 -9.20
CA PHE A 436 12.09 0.12 -9.46
C PHE A 436 11.61 0.76 -8.15
N TYR A 437 10.97 0.00 -7.26
CA TYR A 437 10.48 0.51 -5.97
C TYR A 437 11.62 1.07 -5.12
N PHE A 438 12.71 0.33 -5.00
CA PHE A 438 13.89 0.75 -4.24
C PHE A 438 14.52 2.02 -4.82
N ALA A 439 14.59 2.15 -6.14
CA ALA A 439 15.13 3.35 -6.76
C ALA A 439 14.25 4.59 -6.56
N MET A 440 12.92 4.44 -6.59
CA MET A 440 12.00 5.53 -6.28
C MET A 440 12.12 5.94 -4.81
N ALA A 441 12.30 4.97 -3.92
CA ALA A 441 12.57 5.19 -2.50
C ALA A 441 13.88 5.99 -2.30
N LEU A 442 14.97 5.59 -2.95
CA LEU A 442 16.24 6.33 -2.92
C LEU A 442 16.10 7.75 -3.45
N LYS A 443 15.29 7.95 -4.50
CA LYS A 443 15.02 9.28 -5.05
C LYS A 443 14.29 10.16 -4.05
N ALA A 444 13.24 9.65 -3.39
CA ALA A 444 12.55 10.37 -2.33
C ALA A 444 13.46 10.64 -1.12
N TRP A 445 14.33 9.70 -0.74
CA TRP A 445 15.31 9.90 0.32
C TRP A 445 16.33 11.00 -0.02
N ARG A 446 16.79 11.09 -1.27
CA ARG A 446 17.67 12.19 -1.71
C ARG A 446 16.98 13.55 -1.61
N LEU A 447 15.68 13.62 -1.89
CA LEU A 447 14.88 14.83 -1.66
C LEU A 447 14.81 15.16 -0.17
N TYR A 448 14.58 14.17 0.68
CA TYR A 448 14.60 14.36 2.12
C TYR A 448 15.96 14.88 2.62
N ALA A 449 17.05 14.32 2.11
CA ALA A 449 18.41 14.72 2.45
C ALA A 449 18.69 16.20 2.13
N SER A 450 18.09 16.74 1.06
CA SER A 450 18.27 18.15 0.68
C SER A 450 17.27 19.10 1.34
N SER A 451 16.04 18.66 1.62
CA SER A 451 14.96 19.53 2.10
C SER A 451 14.71 19.45 3.62
N GLY A 452 15.01 18.32 4.25
CA GLY A 452 14.63 18.02 5.62
C GLY A 452 13.14 17.75 5.86
N PHE A 453 12.30 17.72 4.81
CA PHE A 453 10.86 17.48 4.96
C PHE A 453 10.55 16.02 5.33
N LEU A 454 9.98 15.82 6.52
CA LEU A 454 9.72 14.48 7.07
C LEU A 454 8.84 13.60 6.17
N THR A 455 7.90 14.20 5.43
CA THR A 455 7.04 13.48 4.46
C THR A 455 7.86 12.81 3.35
N GLN A 456 8.96 13.43 2.92
CA GLN A 456 9.89 12.87 1.94
C GLN A 456 10.72 11.76 2.56
N GLY A 457 11.10 11.90 3.84
CA GLY A 457 11.77 10.86 4.60
C GLY A 457 10.90 9.62 4.81
N LEU A 458 9.60 9.82 5.08
CA LEU A 458 8.60 8.75 5.12
C LEU A 458 8.49 8.04 3.76
N ALA A 459 8.31 8.80 2.68
CA ALA A 459 8.23 8.24 1.33
C ALA A 459 9.50 7.43 0.97
N GLY A 460 10.68 7.96 1.28
CA GLY A 460 11.95 7.30 1.00
C GLY A 460 12.18 6.06 1.85
N PHE A 461 12.33 6.24 3.17
CA PHE A 461 12.72 5.13 4.04
C PHE A 461 11.56 4.16 4.32
N GLY A 462 10.32 4.65 4.34
CA GLY A 462 9.13 3.81 4.52
C GLY A 462 9.00 2.76 3.42
N VAL A 463 9.22 3.11 2.15
CA VAL A 463 9.25 2.12 1.05
C VAL A 463 10.35 1.09 1.28
N MET A 464 11.56 1.50 1.69
CA MET A 464 12.67 0.55 1.93
C MET A 464 12.35 -0.45 3.04
N VAL A 465 11.72 -0.01 4.13
CA VAL A 465 11.32 -0.89 5.23
C VAL A 465 10.20 -1.83 4.80
N VAL A 466 9.19 -1.32 4.06
CA VAL A 466 8.10 -2.16 3.52
C VAL A 466 8.63 -3.20 2.53
N LEU A 467 9.61 -2.85 1.69
CA LEU A 467 10.30 -3.82 0.83
C LEU A 467 10.96 -4.93 1.64
N LEU A 468 11.66 -4.58 2.73
CA LEU A 468 12.26 -5.57 3.61
C LEU A 468 11.20 -6.46 4.28
N ASN A 469 10.12 -5.88 4.77
CA ASN A 469 9.02 -6.65 5.36
C ASN A 469 8.40 -7.64 4.36
N GLY A 470 8.49 -7.36 3.06
CA GLY A 470 8.12 -8.29 2.00
C GLY A 470 8.88 -9.63 2.04
N LEU A 471 10.01 -9.73 2.73
CA LEU A 471 10.68 -11.01 3.01
C LEU A 471 9.86 -11.91 3.93
N PHE A 472 9.06 -11.33 4.82
CA PHE A 472 8.39 -12.02 5.92
C PHE A 472 6.88 -11.88 5.89
N GLN A 473 6.33 -11.20 4.88
CA GLN A 473 4.89 -10.96 4.83
C GLN A 473 4.44 -10.68 3.39
N GLU A 474 3.53 -11.51 2.88
CA GLU A 474 2.99 -11.39 1.53
C GLU A 474 2.23 -10.07 1.33
N GLU A 475 1.44 -9.67 2.33
CA GLU A 475 0.66 -8.43 2.29
C GLU A 475 1.53 -7.17 2.30
N ALA A 476 2.79 -7.22 2.74
CA ALA A 476 3.64 -6.03 2.75
C ALA A 476 3.82 -5.43 1.35
N LEU A 477 3.92 -6.28 0.31
CA LEU A 477 4.00 -5.81 -1.08
C LEU A 477 2.65 -5.88 -1.81
N PHE A 478 1.81 -6.85 -1.46
CA PHE A 478 0.61 -7.15 -2.23
C PHE A 478 -0.68 -6.51 -1.67
N ALA A 479 -0.67 -6.04 -0.42
CA ALA A 479 -1.79 -5.28 0.10
C ALA A 479 -1.72 -3.82 -0.35
N PRO A 480 -2.81 -3.27 -0.92
CA PRO A 480 -2.82 -1.88 -1.37
C PRO A 480 -2.47 -0.85 -0.29
N PRO A 481 -2.93 -1.00 0.98
CA PRO A 481 -2.57 -0.06 2.05
C PRO A 481 -1.10 -0.09 2.52
N ALA A 482 -0.30 -1.09 2.12
CA ALA A 482 1.10 -1.19 2.50
C ALA A 482 2.00 -0.46 1.48
N LEU A 483 2.50 -1.18 0.47
CA LEU A 483 3.37 -0.59 -0.56
C LEU A 483 2.63 0.45 -1.42
N GLY A 484 1.34 0.26 -1.70
CA GLY A 484 0.57 1.14 -2.56
C GLY A 484 0.46 2.58 -2.05
N LEU A 485 0.20 2.78 -0.76
CA LEU A 485 0.16 4.12 -0.14
C LEU A 485 1.54 4.77 -0.10
N MET A 486 2.56 4.00 0.28
CA MET A 486 3.94 4.50 0.32
C MET A 486 4.39 4.97 -1.06
N LEU A 487 4.06 4.21 -2.11
CA LEU A 487 4.37 4.58 -3.49
C LEU A 487 3.49 5.71 -4.02
N SER A 488 2.22 5.80 -3.63
CA SER A 488 1.38 6.97 -3.95
C SER A 488 1.99 8.25 -3.36
N LEU A 489 2.36 8.24 -2.08
CA LEU A 489 3.04 9.37 -1.43
C LEU A 489 4.38 9.69 -2.12
N THR A 490 5.16 8.66 -2.46
CA THR A 490 6.42 8.80 -3.20
C THR A 490 6.21 9.49 -4.55
N GLY A 491 5.16 9.11 -5.28
CA GLY A 491 4.76 9.76 -6.53
C GLY A 491 4.36 11.23 -6.33
N LEU A 492 3.54 11.53 -5.31
CA LEU A 492 3.15 12.91 -4.96
C LEU A 492 4.37 13.79 -4.64
N VAL A 493 5.28 13.30 -3.81
CA VAL A 493 6.49 14.01 -3.39
C VAL A 493 7.41 14.28 -4.56
N ILE A 494 7.71 13.26 -5.37
CA ILE A 494 8.62 13.39 -6.52
C ILE A 494 7.99 14.29 -7.59
N GLY A 495 6.71 14.09 -7.89
CA GLY A 495 5.99 14.88 -8.89
C GLY A 495 5.90 16.34 -8.51
N SER A 496 5.57 16.65 -7.25
CA SER A 496 5.53 18.04 -6.78
C SER A 496 6.88 18.73 -6.88
N GLN A 497 7.98 18.03 -6.58
CA GLN A 497 9.32 18.60 -6.73
C GLN A 497 9.66 18.92 -8.18
N ILE A 498 9.38 18.00 -9.10
CA ILE A 498 9.62 18.20 -10.54
C ILE A 498 8.80 19.39 -11.07
N ARG A 499 7.54 19.51 -10.64
CA ARG A 499 6.70 20.66 -10.96
C ARG A 499 7.34 21.98 -10.51
N MET A 500 7.76 22.05 -9.25
CA MET A 500 8.38 23.25 -8.69
C MET A 500 9.66 23.64 -9.44
N GLN A 501 10.50 22.68 -9.82
CA GLN A 501 11.69 22.94 -10.61
C GLN A 501 11.36 23.45 -12.02
N THR A 502 10.32 22.91 -12.66
CA THR A 502 9.89 23.33 -14.00
C THR A 502 9.35 24.76 -14.01
N VAL A 503 8.58 25.15 -12.96
CA VAL A 503 8.06 26.51 -12.81
C VAL A 503 9.19 27.52 -12.63
N VAL A 504 10.14 27.24 -11.72
CA VAL A 504 11.28 28.13 -11.44
C VAL A 504 12.14 28.37 -12.70
N VAL A 505 12.40 27.33 -13.50
CA VAL A 505 13.17 27.47 -14.75
C VAL A 505 12.44 28.35 -15.77
N ARG A 506 11.10 28.22 -15.87
CA ARG A 506 10.29 29.03 -16.77
C ARG A 506 10.32 30.50 -16.37
N ASP A 507 10.18 30.79 -15.08
CA ASP A 507 10.17 32.16 -14.56
C ASP A 507 11.54 32.84 -14.77
N ALA A 508 12.64 32.13 -14.52
CA ALA A 508 13.99 32.64 -14.78
C ALA A 508 14.25 32.91 -16.27
N ALA A 509 13.73 32.07 -17.18
CA ALA A 509 13.83 32.30 -18.62
C ALA A 509 13.01 33.51 -19.10
N VAL A 510 11.84 33.75 -18.50
CA VAL A 510 11.01 34.94 -18.76
C VAL A 510 11.72 36.20 -18.25
N GLU A 511 12.30 36.15 -17.05
CA GLU A 511 13.05 37.27 -16.47
C GLU A 511 14.26 37.66 -17.34
N GLN A 512 15.02 36.66 -17.83
CA GLN A 512 16.12 36.89 -18.78
C GLN A 512 15.67 37.53 -20.10
N LEU A 513 14.51 37.13 -20.63
CA LEU A 513 13.94 37.74 -21.85
C LEU A 513 13.46 39.17 -21.60
N THR A 514 12.92 39.48 -20.42
CA THR A 514 12.49 40.85 -20.07
C THR A 514 13.65 41.81 -19.79
N HIS A 515 14.82 41.31 -19.40
CA HIS A 515 16.03 42.11 -19.17
C HIS A 515 16.92 42.28 -20.41
N TYR A 516 16.54 41.72 -21.55
CA TYR A 516 17.25 41.93 -22.81
C TYR A 516 16.91 43.33 -23.38
N GLN A 517 17.62 44.36 -22.92
CA GLN A 517 17.64 45.65 -23.61
C GLN A 517 18.38 45.48 -24.94
N ALA A 518 17.67 45.68 -26.05
CA ALA A 518 18.29 45.74 -27.36
C ALA A 518 19.34 46.85 -27.36
N ALA A 519 20.61 46.49 -27.59
CA ALA A 519 21.66 47.45 -27.85
C ALA A 519 21.32 48.16 -29.16
N THR A 520 20.84 49.40 -29.05
CA THR A 520 20.65 50.35 -30.16
C THR A 520 21.95 51.05 -30.49
#